data_AF-A0A9N9GBU3-F1
#
_entry.id   AF-A0A9N9GBU3-F1
#
_cell.length_a   1.000
_cell.length_b   1.000
_cell.length_c   1.000
_cell.angle_alpha   90.00
_cell.angle_beta   90.00
_cell.angle_gamma   90.00
#
_symmetry.space_group_name_H-M   'P 1'
#
loop_
_entity.id
_entity.type
_entity.pdbx_description
1 polymer ?
#
loop_
_entity_poly.entity_id
_entity_poly.type
_entity_poly.pdbx_seq_one_letter_code
_entity_poly.pdbx_strand_id
1 'polypeptide(L)'
;MNAKQQLFIAFVVLLCALHGTHAGPIAYAVCQTACNLGWVSCYASAGLVAGTVTGGLGAPLAAIACNVAQGVCMAACVGLIAAPTP
;
A
#
# COMPACT_ATOMS: atom_id res chain seq x y z
N MET A 1 -38.22 17.81 -5.63
CA MET A 1 -37.45 17.77 -4.36
C MET A 1 -37.69 19.06 -3.61
N ASN A 2 -38.02 18.99 -2.33
CA ASN A 2 -38.46 20.16 -1.56
C ASN A 2 -37.27 20.87 -0.91
N ALA A 3 -37.34 22.20 -0.72
CA ALA A 3 -36.24 23.01 -0.20
C ALA A 3 -35.70 22.53 1.17
N LYS A 4 -36.57 22.02 2.04
CA LYS A 4 -36.18 21.36 3.31
C LYS A 4 -35.29 20.13 3.10
N GLN A 5 -35.58 19.34 2.08
CA GLN A 5 -34.84 18.12 1.77
C GLN A 5 -33.47 18.44 1.15
N GLN A 6 -33.39 19.53 0.37
CA GLN A 6 -32.11 20.05 -0.14
C GLN A 6 -31.21 20.58 0.98
N LEU A 7 -31.78 21.32 1.95
CA LEU A 7 -31.03 21.80 3.12
C LEU A 7 -30.52 20.66 3.99
N PHE A 8 -31.34 19.62 4.20
CA PHE A 8 -30.94 18.45 4.98
C PHE A 8 -29.80 17.67 4.30
N ILE A 9 -29.89 17.46 2.98
CA ILE A 9 -28.83 16.79 2.21
C ILE A 9 -27.55 17.62 2.24
N ALA A 10 -27.63 18.95 2.02
CA ALA A 10 -26.48 19.84 2.06
C ALA A 10 -25.80 19.83 3.44
N PHE A 11 -26.57 19.81 4.52
CA PHE A 11 -26.06 19.74 5.89
C PHE A 11 -25.34 18.42 6.16
N VAL A 12 -25.92 17.28 5.77
CA VAL A 12 -25.28 15.96 5.92
C VAL A 12 -23.99 15.85 5.10
N VAL A 13 -23.99 16.34 3.85
CA VAL A 13 -22.79 16.36 2.98
C VAL A 13 -21.69 17.24 3.57
N LEU A 14 -22.03 18.41 4.10
CA LEU A 14 -21.09 19.31 4.78
C LEU A 14 -20.49 18.64 6.02
N LEU A 15 -21.30 17.97 6.83
CA LEU A 15 -20.81 17.23 8.01
C LEU A 15 -19.88 16.08 7.61
N CYS A 16 -20.17 15.30 6.57
CA CYS A 16 -19.26 14.27 6.08
C CYS A 16 -17.94 14.85 5.55
N ALA A 17 -17.97 16.01 4.89
CA ALA A 17 -16.76 16.67 4.39
C ALA A 17 -15.87 17.26 5.52
N LEU A 18 -16.47 17.60 6.66
CA LEU A 18 -15.74 18.07 7.85
C LEU A 18 -15.03 16.94 8.60
N HIS A 19 -15.47 15.68 8.44
CA HIS A 19 -14.78 14.49 8.94
C HIS A 19 -13.78 13.96 7.90
N GLY A 20 -12.84 14.82 7.49
CA GLY A 20 -11.73 14.44 6.61
C GLY A 20 -10.76 13.48 7.30
N THR A 21 -11.18 12.25 7.62
CA THR A 21 -10.23 11.15 7.79
C THR A 21 -9.60 10.93 6.42
N HIS A 22 -8.42 11.51 6.21
CA HIS A 22 -7.57 11.10 5.12
C HIS A 22 -7.24 9.62 5.39
N ALA A 23 -7.99 8.72 4.79
CA ALA A 23 -7.69 7.29 4.78
C ALA A 23 -6.29 7.17 4.17
N GLY A 24 -5.32 6.91 5.04
CA GLY A 24 -3.97 7.45 4.98
C GLY A 24 -3.10 6.80 3.92
N PRO A 25 -3.03 7.34 2.69
CA PRO A 25 -2.24 6.75 1.61
C PRO A 25 -0.75 6.79 1.96
N ILE A 26 -0.37 7.71 2.86
CA ILE A 26 0.99 7.90 3.35
C ILE A 26 1.45 6.66 4.13
N ALA A 27 0.61 6.13 5.04
CA ALA A 27 0.98 4.96 5.83
C ALA A 27 1.18 3.73 4.94
N TYR A 28 0.28 3.52 3.98
CA TYR A 28 0.44 2.50 2.94
C TYR A 28 1.72 2.71 2.13
N ALA A 29 1.99 3.93 1.66
CA ALA A 29 3.18 4.24 0.86
C ALA A 29 4.47 3.96 1.62
N VAL A 30 4.57 4.37 2.90
CA VAL A 30 5.74 4.11 3.73
C VAL A 30 5.96 2.61 3.94
N CYS A 31 4.90 1.84 4.20
CA CYS A 31 4.96 0.38 4.31
C CYS A 31 5.48 -0.26 3.02
N GLN A 32 4.96 0.15 1.87
CA GLN A 32 5.42 -0.33 0.57
C GLN A 32 6.89 0.03 0.31
N THR A 33 7.33 1.24 0.66
CA THR A 33 8.74 1.64 0.55
C THR A 33 9.63 0.74 1.39
N ALA A 34 9.25 0.45 2.64
CA ALA A 34 10.01 -0.45 3.51
C ALA A 34 10.10 -1.88 2.94
N CYS A 35 8.99 -2.44 2.44
CA CYS A 35 8.98 -3.76 1.80
C CYS A 35 9.90 -3.79 0.55
N ASN A 36 9.92 -2.73 -0.26
CA ASN A 36 10.82 -2.61 -1.40
C ASN A 36 12.30 -2.55 -0.97
N LEU A 37 12.62 -1.77 0.07
CA LEU A 37 13.98 -1.73 0.61
C LEU A 37 14.44 -3.11 1.07
N GLY A 38 13.59 -3.83 1.82
CA GLY A 38 13.86 -5.20 2.25
C GLY A 38 14.08 -6.17 1.09
N TRP A 39 13.29 -6.04 0.02
CA TRP A 39 13.47 -6.83 -1.20
C TRP A 39 14.81 -6.57 -1.88
N VAL A 40 15.21 -5.30 -2.03
CA VAL A 40 16.53 -4.94 -2.58
C VAL A 40 17.66 -5.50 -1.72
N SER A 41 17.55 -5.42 -0.38
CA SER A 41 18.53 -5.98 0.53
C SER A 41 18.62 -7.51 0.45
N CYS A 42 17.49 -8.21 0.30
CA CYS A 42 17.42 -9.66 0.11
C CYS A 42 18.10 -10.10 -1.19
N TYR A 43 17.87 -9.37 -2.28
CA TYR A 43 18.56 -9.60 -3.55
C TYR A 43 20.07 -9.37 -3.41
N ALA A 44 20.47 -8.26 -2.79
CA ALA A 44 21.87 -7.92 -2.60
C ALA A 44 22.63 -8.95 -1.75
N SER A 45 22.01 -9.48 -0.69
CA SER A 45 22.64 -10.52 0.14
C SER A 45 22.82 -11.85 -0.60
N ALA A 46 22.03 -12.10 -1.63
CA ALA A 46 22.16 -13.24 -2.53
C ALA A 46 23.10 -12.97 -3.73
N GLY A 47 23.74 -11.80 -3.81
CA GLY A 47 24.59 -11.40 -4.93
C GLY A 47 23.81 -11.10 -6.21
N LEU A 48 22.51 -10.85 -6.11
CA LEU A 48 21.61 -10.55 -7.22
C LEU A 48 21.35 -9.03 -7.29
N VAL A 49 21.03 -8.56 -8.49
CA VAL A 49 20.60 -7.18 -8.72
C VAL A 49 19.07 -7.16 -8.84
N ALA A 50 18.44 -6.30 -8.06
CA ALA A 50 16.99 -6.07 -8.12
C ALA A 50 16.52 -5.78 -9.55
N GLY A 51 15.49 -6.50 -10.01
CA GLY A 51 14.87 -6.29 -11.33
C GLY A 51 15.59 -6.93 -12.51
N THR A 52 16.71 -7.63 -12.32
CA THR A 52 17.41 -8.32 -13.43
C THR A 52 16.97 -9.78 -13.61
N VAL A 53 16.30 -10.35 -12.60
CA VAL A 53 15.78 -11.71 -12.66
C VAL A 53 14.35 -11.67 -13.18
N THR A 54 14.13 -12.23 -14.36
CA THR A 54 12.80 -12.53 -14.86
C THR A 54 12.28 -13.83 -14.23
N GLY A 55 11.01 -13.86 -13.81
CA GLY A 55 10.41 -15.07 -13.23
C GLY A 55 10.35 -16.21 -14.26
N GLY A 56 10.48 -17.47 -13.81
CA GLY A 56 10.38 -18.64 -14.68
C GLY A 56 11.14 -19.88 -14.17
N LEU A 57 11.06 -20.96 -14.95
CA LEU A 57 11.81 -22.19 -14.71
C LEU A 57 13.31 -21.90 -14.95
N GLY A 58 14.09 -21.81 -13.87
CA GLY A 58 15.51 -21.43 -13.91
C GLY A 58 15.85 -20.14 -13.15
N ALA A 59 14.85 -19.43 -12.61
CA ALA A 59 15.12 -18.31 -11.72
C ALA A 59 15.86 -18.78 -10.46
N PRO A 60 16.85 -18.00 -9.95
CA PRO A 60 17.55 -18.33 -8.71
C PRO A 60 16.56 -18.53 -7.55
N LEU A 61 16.73 -19.59 -6.76
CA LEU A 61 15.83 -19.87 -5.65
C LEU A 61 15.75 -18.71 -4.65
N ALA A 62 16.88 -18.04 -4.40
CA ALA A 62 16.95 -16.83 -3.59
C ALA A 62 16.07 -15.69 -4.15
N ALA A 63 16.09 -15.48 -5.48
CA ALA A 63 15.24 -14.48 -6.12
C ALA A 63 13.76 -14.80 -5.90
N ILE A 64 13.35 -16.05 -6.12
CA ILE A 64 11.96 -16.49 -5.90
C ILE A 64 11.55 -16.23 -4.45
N ALA A 65 12.38 -16.64 -3.48
CA ALA A 65 12.10 -16.43 -2.06
C ALA A 65 11.97 -14.94 -1.71
N CYS A 66 12.87 -14.08 -2.19
CA CYS A 66 12.81 -12.63 -1.94
C CYS A 66 11.53 -12.00 -2.52
N ASN A 67 11.11 -12.38 -3.74
CA ASN A 67 9.86 -11.86 -4.34
C ASN A 67 8.62 -12.34 -3.59
N VAL A 68 8.59 -13.59 -3.15
CA VAL A 68 7.48 -14.12 -2.34
C VAL A 68 7.40 -13.35 -1.02
N ALA A 69 8.52 -13.14 -0.34
CA ALA A 69 8.57 -12.36 0.89
C ALA A 69 8.10 -10.90 0.68
N GLN A 70 8.52 -10.26 -0.41
CA GLN A 70 8.04 -8.93 -0.78
C GLN A 70 6.52 -8.92 -0.96
N GLY A 71 5.97 -9.87 -1.74
CA GLY A 71 4.53 -9.96 -1.98
C GLY A 71 3.73 -10.12 -0.69
N VAL A 72 4.19 -10.96 0.24
CA VAL A 72 3.55 -11.13 1.56
C VAL A 72 3.63 -9.85 2.40
N CYS A 73 4.78 -9.18 2.42
CA CYS A 73 4.96 -7.89 3.11
C CYS A 73 3.98 -6.84 2.59
N MET A 74 3.86 -6.74 1.26
CA MET A 74 2.98 -5.76 0.61
C MET A 74 1.49 -6.08 0.80
N ALA A 75 1.12 -7.36 0.82
CA ALA A 75 -0.24 -7.78 1.14
C ALA A 75 -0.63 -7.38 2.58
N ALA A 76 0.29 -7.45 3.53
CA ALA A 76 0.07 -6.99 4.90
C ALA A 76 -0.14 -5.47 5.00
N CYS A 77 0.42 -4.69 4.06
CA CYS A 77 0.24 -3.23 4.03
C CYS A 77 -1.20 -2.79 3.68
N VAL A 78 -2.05 -3.67 3.12
CA VAL A 78 -3.37 -3.27 2.56
C VAL A 78 -4.25 -2.54 3.57
N GLY A 79 -4.22 -2.94 4.85
CA GLY A 79 -5.02 -2.32 5.90
C GLY A 79 -4.63 -0.86 6.19
N LEU A 80 -3.40 -0.46 5.86
CA LEU A 80 -2.91 0.89 6.12
C LEU A 80 -3.55 1.92 5.17
N ILE A 81 -4.18 1.50 4.08
CA ILE A 81 -4.91 2.43 3.19
C ILE A 81 -6.10 3.08 3.91
N ALA A 82 -6.67 2.40 4.90
CA ALA A 82 -7.79 2.88 5.71
C ALA A 82 -7.33 3.42 7.08
N ALA A 83 -6.02 3.38 7.36
CA ALA A 83 -5.49 3.89 8.63
C ALA A 83 -5.63 5.42 8.67
N PRO A 84 -6.04 6.02 9.79
CA PRO A 84 -6.04 7.47 9.94
C PRO A 84 -4.61 7.98 9.83
N THR A 85 -4.34 8.90 8.90
CA THR A 85 -3.12 9.72 8.94
C THR A 85 -3.34 10.94 9.84
N PRO A 86 -2.34 11.31 10.69
CA PRO A 86 -2.40 12.49 11.54
C PRO A 86 -2.47 13.80 10.75
#